data_AF-A0A6J1CTV0-F1
#
_entry.id   AF-A0A6J1CTV0-F1
#
_cell.length_a   1.000
_cell.length_b   1.000
_cell.length_c   1.000
_cell.angle_alpha   90.00
_cell.angle_beta   90.00
_cell.angle_gamma   90.00
#
_symmetry.space_group_name_H-M   'P 1'
#
loop_
_entity.id
_entity.type
_entity.pdbx_description
1 polymer ?
#
loop_
_entity_poly.entity_id
_entity_poly.type
_entity_poly.pdbx_seq_one_letter_code
_entity_poly.pdbx_strand_id
1 'polypeptide(L)'
;MAGGVNRKISAASARAHTRKSEQSLPSGMLRKLLGLLFVGFSARFYLAIQPPPPKICGSPGGPPITSLRIKLRDGRHLAYKEHGVPRNKAKYKIVSVHGFDSCRHDTVAARVLAPELVEGLGIYIVSFDRPGYGESDPDPKRTVKSTAMDIAELADQLALGSKFYVIGGSMGGEIVWSCLKYIPNRLAGAVLVAPVINYWWSDLPANLSNEAYYQKPLQDRWALSIAHYTPWLTYWWNTQRWFPASSFIAHNLDVLSPEDKKLIPKLSFRKELRLDNKVNMDPSIRT
;
A
#
# COMPACT_ATOMS: atom_id res chain seq x y z
N MET A 1 29.43 95.81 -5.42
CA MET A 1 28.34 95.10 -4.72
C MET A 1 27.71 94.12 -5.70
N ALA A 2 27.69 92.83 -5.35
CA ALA A 2 27.26 91.74 -6.22
C ALA A 2 25.73 91.61 -6.29
N GLY A 3 25.16 91.60 -7.50
CA GLY A 3 23.75 91.32 -7.74
C GLY A 3 23.57 89.87 -8.22
N GLY A 4 23.05 89.01 -7.34
CA GLY A 4 22.83 87.60 -7.62
C GLY A 4 21.69 87.36 -8.61
N VAL A 5 21.96 86.57 -9.66
CA VAL A 5 20.96 86.12 -10.64
C VAL A 5 20.22 84.93 -10.05
N ASN A 6 18.94 85.13 -9.71
CA ASN A 6 18.08 84.10 -9.13
C ASN A 6 17.50 83.22 -10.25
N ARG A 7 18.18 82.12 -10.60
CA ARG A 7 17.67 81.11 -11.56
C ARG A 7 16.52 80.34 -10.92
N LYS A 8 15.26 80.66 -11.30
CA LYS A 8 14.10 79.83 -11.00
C LYS A 8 14.17 78.53 -11.78
N ILE A 9 14.51 77.44 -11.09
CA ILE A 9 14.42 76.08 -11.62
C ILE A 9 12.94 75.72 -11.71
N SER A 10 12.43 75.47 -12.92
CA SER A 10 11.05 75.03 -13.14
C SER A 10 10.82 73.67 -12.49
N ALA A 11 9.69 73.51 -11.79
CA ALA A 11 9.24 72.26 -11.18
C ALA A 11 9.09 71.11 -12.19
N ALA A 12 9.02 71.42 -13.50
CA ALA A 12 9.06 70.42 -14.56
C ALA A 12 10.44 69.73 -14.70
N SER A 13 11.54 70.44 -14.42
CA SER A 13 12.90 69.86 -14.48
C SER A 13 13.20 68.95 -13.29
N ALA A 14 12.58 69.19 -12.13
CA ALA A 14 12.72 68.34 -10.95
C ALA A 14 11.95 67.01 -11.08
N ARG A 15 10.87 66.97 -11.89
CA ARG A 15 10.09 65.74 -12.16
C ARG A 15 10.76 64.80 -13.16
N ALA A 16 11.69 65.29 -13.98
CA ALA A 16 12.44 64.44 -14.92
C ALA A 16 13.43 63.49 -14.19
N HIS A 17 13.91 63.87 -13.00
CA HIS A 17 14.89 63.09 -12.24
C HIS A 17 14.29 62.03 -11.30
N THR A 18 12.97 61.94 -11.16
CA THR A 18 12.29 60.99 -10.25
C THR A 18 11.46 59.93 -10.95
N ARG A 19 11.59 59.76 -12.28
CA ARG A 19 11.06 58.58 -12.96
C ARG A 19 12.03 57.43 -12.75
N LYS A 20 11.97 56.78 -11.58
CA LYS A 20 12.54 55.44 -11.38
C LYS A 20 11.98 54.57 -12.50
N SER A 21 12.82 54.20 -13.47
CA SER A 21 12.46 53.16 -14.43
C SER A 21 12.14 51.92 -13.61
N GLU A 22 10.92 51.40 -13.70
CA GLU A 22 10.66 50.04 -13.26
C GLU A 22 11.58 49.14 -14.10
N GLN A 23 12.68 48.69 -13.49
CA GLN A 23 13.58 47.75 -14.10
C GLN A 23 12.86 46.40 -14.13
N SER A 24 12.03 46.19 -15.16
CA SER A 24 11.49 44.86 -15.46
C SER A 24 12.66 43.92 -15.74
N LEU A 25 12.67 42.75 -15.10
CA LEU A 25 13.68 41.72 -15.38
C LEU A 25 13.79 41.49 -16.90
N PRO A 26 15.01 41.47 -17.49
CA PRO A 26 15.17 41.13 -18.90
C PRO A 26 14.45 39.81 -19.19
N SER A 27 13.68 39.74 -20.27
CA SER A 27 12.89 38.57 -20.68
C SER A 27 13.67 37.24 -20.59
N GLY A 28 14.95 37.24 -20.98
CA GLY A 28 15.83 36.08 -20.86
C GLY A 28 16.18 35.68 -19.42
N MET A 29 16.27 36.64 -18.50
CA MET A 29 16.50 36.41 -17.07
C MET A 29 15.22 35.87 -16.39
N LEU A 30 14.05 36.41 -16.73
CA LEU A 30 12.77 35.90 -16.23
C LEU A 30 12.52 34.46 -16.69
N ARG A 31 12.76 34.14 -17.98
CA ARG A 31 12.65 32.76 -18.49
C ARG A 31 13.59 31.79 -17.79
N LYS A 32 14.84 32.19 -17.52
CA LYS A 32 15.80 31.36 -16.76
C LYS A 32 15.35 31.16 -15.31
N LEU A 33 14.84 32.21 -14.65
CA LEU A 33 14.32 32.13 -13.29
C LEU A 33 13.11 31.19 -13.22
N LEU A 34 12.15 31.33 -14.14
CA LEU A 34 10.99 30.44 -14.24
C LEU A 34 11.41 28.99 -14.51
N GLY A 35 12.41 28.78 -15.38
CA GLY A 35 12.99 27.45 -15.62
C GLY A 35 13.60 26.82 -14.37
N LEU A 36 14.38 27.59 -13.60
CA LEU A 36 14.97 27.13 -12.34
C LEU A 36 13.91 26.82 -11.28
N LEU A 37 12.87 27.67 -11.17
CA LEU A 37 11.74 27.44 -10.28
C LEU A 37 10.97 26.18 -10.66
N PHE A 38 10.75 25.96 -11.97
CA PHE A 38 10.10 24.76 -12.48
C PHE A 38 10.91 23.51 -12.13
N VAL A 39 12.23 23.49 -12.41
CA VAL A 39 13.09 22.35 -12.06
C VAL A 39 13.10 22.10 -10.55
N GLY A 40 13.21 23.16 -9.74
CA GLY A 40 13.16 23.05 -8.28
C GLY A 40 11.83 22.49 -7.77
N PHE A 41 10.71 22.96 -8.34
CA PHE A 41 9.38 22.46 -8.01
C PHE A 41 9.21 21.00 -8.44
N SER A 42 9.62 20.63 -9.66
CA SER A 42 9.56 19.25 -10.16
C SER A 42 10.39 18.30 -9.31
N ALA A 43 11.61 18.71 -8.90
CA ALA A 43 12.44 17.89 -8.02
C ALA A 43 11.81 17.70 -6.63
N ARG A 44 11.24 18.77 -6.05
CA ARG A 44 10.52 18.70 -4.77
C ARG A 44 9.27 17.84 -4.86
N PHE A 45 8.51 17.97 -5.95
CA PHE A 45 7.33 17.17 -6.21
C PHE A 45 7.69 15.69 -6.38
N TYR A 46 8.73 15.39 -7.17
CA TYR A 46 9.24 14.03 -7.33
C TYR A 46 9.60 13.41 -5.97
N LEU A 47 10.34 14.13 -5.12
CA LEU A 47 10.67 13.64 -3.78
C LEU A 47 9.44 13.45 -2.89
N ALA A 48 8.41 14.30 -3.03
CA ALA A 48 7.18 14.20 -2.26
C ALA A 48 6.31 12.99 -2.66
N ILE A 49 6.43 12.49 -3.89
CA ILE A 49 5.69 11.32 -4.36
C ILE A 49 6.42 10.00 -4.11
N GLN A 50 7.71 10.03 -3.76
CA GLN A 50 8.45 8.81 -3.42
C GLN A 50 8.13 8.38 -1.98
N PRO A 51 7.76 7.11 -1.74
CA PRO A 51 7.71 6.58 -0.39
C PRO A 51 9.10 6.58 0.24
N PRO A 52 9.21 6.69 1.58
CA PRO A 52 10.48 6.54 2.26
C PRO A 52 11.06 5.14 2.00
N PRO A 53 12.39 4.98 2.02
CA PRO A 53 13.00 3.66 1.95
C PRO A 53 12.45 2.74 3.06
N PRO A 54 12.12 1.48 2.73
CA PRO A 54 11.57 0.54 3.70
C PRO A 54 12.60 0.21 4.78
N LYS A 55 12.14 0.08 6.03
CA LYS A 55 12.98 -0.32 7.17
C LYS A 55 13.06 -1.84 7.24
N ILE A 56 14.13 -2.40 6.68
CA ILE A 56 14.34 -3.85 6.62
C ILE A 56 14.56 -4.42 8.03
N CYS A 57 13.85 -5.50 8.39
CA CYS A 57 14.02 -6.12 9.70
C CYS A 57 15.42 -6.73 9.85
N GLY A 58 16.12 -6.36 10.92
CA GLY A 58 17.50 -6.79 11.21
C GLY A 58 18.59 -5.94 10.56
N SER A 59 18.26 -4.93 9.77
CA SER A 59 19.27 -3.95 9.31
C SER A 59 19.57 -2.90 10.39
N PRO A 60 20.70 -2.18 10.34
CA PRO A 60 20.96 -1.05 11.23
C PRO A 60 19.80 -0.04 11.21
N GLY A 61 19.22 0.26 12.39
CA GLY A 61 18.06 1.15 12.54
C GLY A 61 16.71 0.56 12.08
N GLY A 62 16.68 -0.71 11.66
CA GLY A 62 15.47 -1.44 11.32
C GLY A 62 14.86 -2.17 12.52
N PRO A 63 13.60 -2.62 12.42
CA PRO A 63 12.95 -3.45 13.44
C PRO A 63 13.71 -4.74 13.75
N PRO A 64 13.59 -5.30 14.96
CA PRO A 64 14.17 -6.60 15.27
C PRO A 64 13.44 -7.72 14.52
N ILE A 65 14.17 -8.80 14.26
CA ILE A 65 13.62 -10.04 13.73
C ILE A 65 13.17 -10.88 14.92
N THR A 66 11.89 -11.23 14.97
CA THR A 66 11.30 -12.05 16.02
C THR A 66 10.63 -13.30 15.49
N SER A 67 10.47 -13.41 14.17
CA SER A 67 9.73 -14.51 13.53
C SER A 67 10.60 -15.51 12.78
N LEU A 68 10.02 -16.69 12.55
CA LEU A 68 10.53 -17.60 11.54
C LEU A 68 10.44 -16.94 10.17
N ARG A 69 11.53 -17.06 9.41
CA ARG A 69 11.62 -16.54 8.05
C ARG A 69 12.32 -17.54 7.15
N ILE A 70 11.90 -17.58 5.90
CA ILE A 70 12.66 -18.23 4.84
C ILE A 70 13.36 -17.18 3.99
N LYS A 71 14.49 -17.54 3.39
CA LYS A 71 15.17 -16.69 2.40
C LYS A 71 14.82 -17.18 1.01
N LEU A 72 14.21 -16.32 0.21
CA LEU A 72 13.88 -16.56 -1.18
C LEU A 72 15.13 -16.56 -2.06
N ARG A 73 15.03 -17.12 -3.27
CA ARG A 73 16.12 -17.18 -4.26
C ARG A 73 16.68 -15.81 -4.64
N ASP A 74 15.84 -14.78 -4.63
CA ASP A 74 16.26 -13.40 -4.94
C ASP A 74 16.89 -12.67 -3.75
N GLY A 75 17.01 -13.34 -2.59
CA GLY A 75 17.65 -12.84 -1.38
C GLY A 75 16.69 -12.20 -0.38
N ARG A 76 15.43 -11.94 -0.75
CA ARG A 76 14.40 -11.42 0.17
C ARG A 76 14.03 -12.46 1.22
N HIS A 77 13.59 -12.02 2.39
CA HIS A 77 13.03 -12.89 3.43
C HIS A 77 11.50 -12.81 3.46
N LEU A 78 10.85 -13.96 3.63
CA LEU A 78 9.44 -14.02 4.00
C LEU A 78 9.27 -14.51 5.41
N ALA A 79 8.61 -13.70 6.24
CA ALA A 79 8.20 -14.09 7.57
C ALA A 79 6.90 -14.89 7.53
N TYR A 80 6.85 -15.97 8.29
CA TYR A 80 5.70 -16.87 8.31
C TYR A 80 5.37 -17.38 9.72
N LYS A 81 4.20 -17.99 9.83
CA LYS A 81 3.68 -18.62 11.04
C LYS A 81 2.94 -19.91 10.66
N GLU A 82 3.23 -20.98 11.39
CA GLU A 82 2.60 -22.29 11.22
C GLU A 82 1.47 -22.44 12.25
N HIS A 83 0.36 -23.06 11.84
CA HIS A 83 -0.82 -23.31 12.65
C HIS A 83 -1.39 -24.70 12.36
N GLY A 84 -2.17 -25.24 13.29
CA GLY A 84 -2.79 -26.55 13.16
C GLY A 84 -1.83 -27.70 13.46
N VAL A 85 -2.07 -28.87 12.85
CA VAL A 85 -1.27 -30.07 13.14
C VAL A 85 0.15 -29.96 12.59
N PRO A 86 1.13 -30.69 13.14
CA PRO A 86 2.49 -30.75 12.59
C PRO A 86 2.48 -31.13 11.10
N ARG A 87 3.27 -30.40 10.31
CA ARG A 87 3.31 -30.52 8.85
C ARG A 87 3.53 -31.95 8.31
N ASN A 88 4.31 -32.76 9.02
CA ASN A 88 4.59 -34.15 8.67
C ASN A 88 3.42 -35.11 8.93
N LYS A 89 2.43 -34.70 9.73
CA LYS A 89 1.19 -35.44 10.02
C LYS A 89 -0.02 -34.88 9.27
N ALA A 90 0.16 -33.78 8.53
CA ALA A 90 -0.93 -33.07 7.88
C ALA A 90 -1.44 -33.80 6.63
N LYS A 91 -2.76 -33.96 6.54
CA LYS A 91 -3.47 -34.43 5.34
C LYS A 91 -3.70 -33.28 4.36
N TYR A 92 -4.04 -32.10 4.88
CA TYR A 92 -4.26 -30.90 4.08
C TYR A 92 -3.27 -29.82 4.49
N LYS A 93 -2.57 -29.26 3.50
CA LYS A 93 -1.58 -28.19 3.72
C LYS A 93 -2.04 -26.95 2.97
N ILE A 94 -2.26 -25.87 3.72
CA ILE A 94 -2.91 -24.66 3.24
C ILE A 94 -1.95 -23.48 3.41
N VAL A 95 -1.75 -22.71 2.35
CA VAL A 95 -1.10 -21.39 2.41
C VAL A 95 -2.17 -20.32 2.53
N SER A 96 -2.11 -19.53 3.60
CA SER A 96 -3.05 -18.44 3.89
C SER A 96 -2.46 -17.08 3.51
N VAL A 97 -3.18 -16.33 2.68
CA VAL A 97 -2.81 -14.99 2.22
C VAL A 97 -3.69 -13.93 2.89
N HIS A 98 -3.07 -13.04 3.68
CA HIS A 98 -3.79 -11.98 4.38
C HIS A 98 -4.18 -10.82 3.46
N GLY A 99 -5.23 -10.09 3.87
CA GLY A 99 -5.74 -8.91 3.19
C GLY A 99 -4.94 -7.63 3.46
N PHE A 100 -5.58 -6.48 3.24
CA PHE A 100 -5.05 -5.15 3.56
C PHE A 100 -5.02 -4.91 5.08
N ASP A 101 -4.06 -4.12 5.58
CA ASP A 101 -3.90 -3.80 7.02
C ASP A 101 -3.88 -5.04 7.93
N SER A 102 -3.14 -6.07 7.52
CA SER A 102 -3.11 -7.38 8.16
C SER A 102 -1.73 -8.03 8.00
N CYS A 103 -1.49 -9.14 8.71
CA CYS A 103 -0.20 -9.84 8.72
C CYS A 103 -0.38 -11.36 8.92
N ARG A 104 0.74 -12.10 8.97
CA ARG A 104 0.80 -13.54 9.25
C ARG A 104 -0.01 -13.96 10.47
N HIS A 105 -0.17 -13.10 11.47
CA HIS A 105 -0.91 -13.45 12.69
C HIS A 105 -2.42 -13.52 12.49
N ASP A 106 -2.97 -12.88 11.45
CA ASP A 106 -4.41 -12.62 11.30
C ASP A 106 -5.13 -13.64 10.41
N THR A 107 -4.61 -14.86 10.33
CA THR A 107 -5.24 -15.91 9.53
C THR A 107 -6.57 -16.35 10.16
N VAL A 108 -7.67 -15.89 9.56
CA VAL A 108 -9.04 -16.14 10.03
C VAL A 108 -9.30 -17.64 10.17
N ALA A 109 -8.90 -18.44 9.18
CA ALA A 109 -9.07 -19.90 9.23
C ALA A 109 -8.38 -20.54 10.44
N ALA A 110 -7.19 -20.05 10.83
CA ALA A 110 -6.47 -20.57 11.99
C ALA A 110 -7.06 -20.09 13.33
N ARG A 111 -7.82 -18.99 13.32
CA ARG A 111 -8.40 -18.40 14.54
C ARG A 111 -9.84 -18.83 14.82
N VAL A 112 -10.62 -19.09 13.77
CA VAL A 112 -12.07 -19.33 13.88
C VAL A 112 -12.41 -20.82 13.83
N LEU A 113 -11.59 -21.65 13.19
CA LEU A 113 -11.83 -23.08 13.15
C LEU A 113 -11.58 -23.69 14.54
N ALA A 114 -12.51 -24.52 14.99
CA ALA A 114 -12.38 -25.26 16.24
C ALA A 114 -11.12 -26.16 16.19
N PRO A 115 -10.28 -26.19 17.25
CA PRO A 115 -9.08 -27.02 17.27
C PRO A 115 -9.34 -28.49 16.96
N GLU A 116 -10.45 -29.04 17.46
CA GLU A 116 -10.86 -30.44 17.24
C GLU A 116 -11.15 -30.73 15.76
N LEU A 117 -11.69 -29.74 15.04
CA LEU A 117 -11.94 -29.85 13.60
C LEU A 117 -10.61 -29.81 12.82
N VAL A 118 -9.71 -28.91 13.20
CA VAL A 118 -8.37 -28.78 12.57
C VAL A 118 -7.57 -30.07 12.77
N GLU A 119 -7.59 -30.61 13.99
CA GLU A 119 -6.92 -31.87 14.33
C GLU A 119 -7.56 -33.08 13.65
N GLY A 120 -8.89 -33.23 13.75
CA GLY A 120 -9.63 -34.35 13.18
C GLY A 120 -9.52 -34.44 11.66
N LEU A 121 -9.39 -33.30 10.97
CA LEU A 121 -9.15 -33.25 9.53
C LEU A 121 -7.65 -33.31 9.15
N GLY A 122 -6.74 -33.20 10.11
CA GLY A 122 -5.30 -33.15 9.87
C GLY A 122 -4.88 -31.92 9.06
N ILE A 123 -5.40 -30.74 9.40
CA ILE A 123 -5.14 -29.50 8.68
C ILE A 123 -3.88 -28.80 9.22
N TYR A 124 -2.98 -28.47 8.31
CA TYR A 124 -1.85 -27.58 8.51
C TYR A 124 -2.06 -26.29 7.73
N ILE A 125 -1.87 -25.14 8.39
CA ILE A 125 -1.95 -23.82 7.76
C ILE A 125 -0.63 -23.11 7.96
N VAL A 126 -0.03 -22.61 6.88
CA VAL A 126 1.03 -21.63 6.94
C VAL A 126 0.51 -20.27 6.48
N SER A 127 0.69 -19.25 7.30
CA SER A 127 0.44 -17.87 6.94
C SER A 127 1.75 -17.11 6.85
N PHE A 128 1.84 -16.12 5.98
CA PHE A 128 3.06 -15.35 5.77
C PHE A 128 2.74 -13.88 5.63
N ASP A 129 3.70 -13.01 5.96
CA ASP A 129 3.57 -11.60 5.64
C ASP A 129 3.87 -11.40 4.16
N ARG A 130 2.96 -10.76 3.43
CA ARG A 130 3.19 -10.37 2.03
C ARG A 130 4.43 -9.47 1.93
N PRO A 131 5.11 -9.40 0.77
CA PRO A 131 6.28 -8.53 0.62
C PRO A 131 6.00 -7.08 1.07
N GLY A 132 6.85 -6.56 1.95
CA GLY A 132 6.71 -5.22 2.55
C GLY A 132 5.75 -5.13 3.75
N TYR A 133 5.21 -6.25 4.22
CA TYR A 133 4.39 -6.31 5.44
C TYR A 133 5.14 -7.03 6.56
N GLY A 134 4.82 -6.66 7.80
CA GLY A 134 5.34 -7.33 9.00
C GLY A 134 6.86 -7.44 8.99
N GLU A 135 7.38 -8.68 9.00
CA GLU A 135 8.82 -8.96 9.00
C GLU A 135 9.35 -9.52 7.67
N SER A 136 8.53 -9.46 6.61
CA SER A 136 8.94 -9.81 5.24
C SER A 136 9.62 -8.64 4.55
N ASP A 137 10.66 -8.93 3.79
CA ASP A 137 11.35 -7.93 2.97
C ASP A 137 10.41 -7.38 1.89
N PRO A 138 10.55 -6.10 1.52
CA PRO A 138 9.82 -5.49 0.41
C PRO A 138 10.24 -6.10 -0.94
N ASP A 139 9.30 -6.13 -1.89
CA ASP A 139 9.58 -6.48 -3.29
C ASP A 139 9.57 -5.20 -4.16
N PRO A 140 10.70 -4.52 -4.37
CA PRO A 140 10.77 -3.32 -5.20
C PRO A 140 10.54 -3.61 -6.68
N LYS A 141 10.58 -4.88 -7.10
CA LYS A 141 10.34 -5.34 -8.47
C LYS A 141 9.02 -6.11 -8.56
N ARG A 142 8.08 -5.80 -7.67
CA ARG A 142 6.80 -6.52 -7.57
C ARG A 142 6.08 -6.55 -8.90
N THR A 143 5.63 -7.74 -9.26
CA THR A 143 4.76 -7.97 -10.41
C THR A 143 3.52 -8.73 -9.96
N VAL A 144 2.50 -8.81 -10.82
CA VAL A 144 1.33 -9.66 -10.57
C VAL A 144 1.75 -11.13 -10.35
N LYS A 145 2.89 -11.56 -10.91
CA LYS A 145 3.42 -12.91 -10.77
C LYS A 145 4.25 -13.13 -9.50
N SER A 146 4.95 -12.11 -8.98
CA SER A 146 6.04 -12.33 -8.02
C SER A 146 5.56 -13.01 -6.74
N THR A 147 4.47 -12.54 -6.13
CA THR A 147 3.95 -13.15 -4.89
C THR A 147 3.48 -14.60 -5.09
N ALA A 148 2.97 -14.97 -6.26
CA ALA A 148 2.63 -16.37 -6.55
C ALA A 148 3.88 -17.26 -6.60
N MET A 149 4.98 -16.76 -7.16
CA MET A 149 6.27 -17.45 -7.15
C MET A 149 6.85 -17.55 -5.73
N ASP A 150 6.73 -16.48 -4.94
CA ASP A 150 7.14 -16.49 -3.53
C ASP A 150 6.36 -17.55 -2.73
N ILE A 151 5.06 -17.71 -2.98
CA ILE A 151 4.23 -18.75 -2.37
C ILE A 151 4.69 -20.16 -2.79
N ALA A 152 5.01 -20.36 -4.06
CA ALA A 152 5.54 -21.65 -4.52
C ALA A 152 6.89 -21.98 -3.87
N GLU A 153 7.77 -20.99 -3.74
CA GLU A 153 9.05 -21.17 -3.06
C GLU A 153 8.88 -21.42 -1.56
N LEU A 154 7.96 -20.70 -0.89
CA LEU A 154 7.58 -20.98 0.49
C LEU A 154 7.09 -22.42 0.65
N ALA A 155 6.24 -22.88 -0.25
CA ALA A 155 5.74 -24.25 -0.23
C ALA A 155 6.85 -25.29 -0.45
N ASP A 156 7.82 -25.00 -1.32
CA ASP A 156 8.97 -25.88 -1.59
C ASP A 156 9.90 -25.97 -0.38
N GLN A 157 10.29 -24.82 0.20
CA GLN A 157 11.20 -24.79 1.35
C GLN A 157 10.57 -25.41 2.61
N LEU A 158 9.26 -25.27 2.77
CA LEU A 158 8.52 -25.95 3.83
C LEU A 158 8.17 -27.40 3.47
N ALA A 159 8.53 -27.91 2.29
CA ALA A 159 8.20 -29.27 1.85
C ALA A 159 6.68 -29.58 1.98
N LEU A 160 5.83 -28.66 1.50
CA LEU A 160 4.38 -28.87 1.48
C LEU A 160 3.98 -29.98 0.50
N GLY A 161 4.83 -30.29 -0.47
CA GLY A 161 4.63 -31.34 -1.46
C GLY A 161 4.42 -30.77 -2.85
N SER A 162 4.07 -31.65 -3.80
CA SER A 162 3.87 -31.26 -5.20
C SER A 162 2.67 -30.31 -5.37
N LYS A 163 1.61 -30.52 -4.58
CA LYS A 163 0.42 -29.67 -4.56
C LYS A 163 0.00 -29.29 -3.14
N PHE A 164 -0.53 -28.08 -2.99
CA PHE A 164 -1.06 -27.53 -1.74
C PHE A 164 -2.31 -26.69 -2.00
N TYR A 165 -3.05 -26.32 -0.96
CA TYR A 165 -4.21 -25.44 -1.07
C TYR A 165 -3.82 -24.00 -0.79
N VAL A 166 -4.49 -23.04 -1.42
CA VAL A 166 -4.32 -21.62 -1.12
C VAL A 166 -5.64 -20.99 -0.72
N ILE A 167 -5.63 -20.16 0.33
CA ILE A 167 -6.79 -19.38 0.76
C ILE A 167 -6.40 -17.91 0.87
N GLY A 168 -7.25 -17.02 0.35
CA GLY A 168 -7.01 -15.58 0.38
C GLY A 168 -8.27 -14.83 0.76
N GLY A 169 -8.16 -13.97 1.78
CA GLY A 169 -9.25 -13.09 2.21
C GLY A 169 -9.07 -11.67 1.69
N SER A 170 -10.14 -11.03 1.21
CA SER A 170 -10.09 -9.63 0.73
C SER A 170 -8.99 -9.43 -0.31
N MET A 171 -8.00 -8.57 -0.07
CA MET A 171 -6.86 -8.33 -0.95
C MET A 171 -5.98 -9.58 -1.16
N GLY A 172 -6.03 -10.55 -0.23
CA GLY A 172 -5.39 -11.85 -0.43
C GLY A 172 -6.01 -12.65 -1.58
N GLY A 173 -7.27 -12.38 -1.94
CA GLY A 173 -7.93 -13.00 -3.08
C GLY A 173 -7.28 -12.66 -4.43
N GLU A 174 -6.75 -11.45 -4.59
CA GLU A 174 -5.98 -11.06 -5.80
C GLU A 174 -4.72 -11.93 -5.98
N ILE A 175 -4.07 -12.26 -4.88
CA ILE A 175 -2.91 -13.16 -4.89
C ILE A 175 -3.34 -14.59 -5.18
N VAL A 176 -4.50 -15.05 -4.70
CA VAL A 176 -5.06 -16.36 -5.07
C VAL A 176 -5.32 -16.43 -6.58
N TRP A 177 -5.89 -15.39 -7.19
CA TRP A 177 -6.03 -15.30 -8.65
C TRP A 177 -4.68 -15.39 -9.37
N SER A 178 -3.65 -14.73 -8.83
CA SER A 178 -2.30 -14.82 -9.36
C SER A 178 -1.72 -16.23 -9.24
N CYS A 179 -1.97 -16.94 -8.14
CA CYS A 179 -1.58 -18.34 -7.99
C CYS A 179 -2.27 -19.25 -9.00
N LEU A 180 -3.58 -19.08 -9.20
CA LEU A 180 -4.35 -19.81 -10.21
C LEU A 180 -3.79 -19.58 -11.62
N LYS A 181 -3.31 -18.37 -11.93
CA LYS A 181 -2.74 -18.04 -13.24
C LYS A 181 -1.32 -18.58 -13.43
N TYR A 182 -0.45 -18.43 -12.43
CA TYR A 182 1.00 -18.62 -12.62
C TYR A 182 1.57 -19.92 -12.04
N ILE A 183 0.89 -20.53 -11.07
CA ILE A 183 1.30 -21.81 -10.47
C ILE A 183 0.14 -22.82 -10.37
N PRO A 184 -0.77 -22.93 -11.37
CA PRO A 184 -1.95 -23.82 -11.26
C PRO A 184 -1.56 -25.27 -11.02
N ASN A 185 -0.43 -25.72 -11.58
CA ASN A 185 0.09 -27.06 -11.40
C ASN A 185 0.53 -27.38 -9.96
N ARG A 186 0.73 -26.35 -9.12
CA ARG A 186 1.08 -26.47 -7.70
C ARG A 186 -0.14 -26.44 -6.77
N LEU A 187 -1.34 -26.20 -7.30
CA LEU A 187 -2.54 -26.06 -6.47
C LEU A 187 -3.35 -27.37 -6.47
N ALA A 188 -3.70 -27.84 -5.27
CA ALA A 188 -4.73 -28.85 -5.04
C ALA A 188 -6.13 -28.21 -5.00
N GLY A 189 -6.21 -26.93 -4.60
CA GLY A 189 -7.44 -26.13 -4.58
C GLY A 189 -7.15 -24.69 -4.19
N ALA A 190 -8.11 -23.80 -4.48
CA ALA A 190 -8.03 -22.39 -4.19
C ALA A 190 -9.34 -21.89 -3.57
N VAL A 191 -9.24 -21.04 -2.56
CA VAL A 191 -10.40 -20.45 -1.86
C VAL A 191 -10.24 -18.94 -1.81
N LEU A 192 -11.27 -18.22 -2.26
CA LEU A 192 -11.34 -16.76 -2.18
C LEU A 192 -12.46 -16.39 -1.21
N VAL A 193 -12.13 -15.63 -0.17
CA VAL A 193 -13.09 -15.18 0.84
C VAL A 193 -13.28 -13.68 0.72
N ALA A 194 -14.46 -13.26 0.25
CA ALA A 194 -14.79 -11.84 0.00
C ALA A 194 -13.66 -11.10 -0.75
N PRO A 195 -13.21 -11.59 -1.91
CA PRO A 195 -12.07 -11.02 -2.62
C PRO A 195 -12.36 -9.57 -3.06
N VAL A 196 -11.33 -8.74 -3.04
CA VAL A 196 -11.41 -7.44 -3.72
C VAL A 196 -11.54 -7.68 -5.22
N ILE A 197 -12.34 -6.84 -5.88
CA ILE A 197 -12.53 -6.87 -7.34
C ILE A 197 -11.83 -5.68 -7.97
N ASN A 198 -11.34 -5.87 -9.19
CA ASN A 198 -10.83 -4.77 -10.01
C ASN A 198 -11.93 -4.37 -11.01
N TYR A 199 -12.40 -3.12 -10.89
CA TYR A 199 -13.46 -2.57 -11.73
C TYR A 199 -13.07 -2.44 -13.21
N TRP A 200 -11.79 -2.58 -13.55
CA TRP A 200 -11.25 -2.47 -14.90
C TRP A 200 -10.83 -3.81 -15.51
N TRP A 201 -11.27 -4.95 -14.96
CA TRP A 201 -11.07 -6.23 -15.62
C TRP A 201 -11.83 -6.30 -16.95
N SER A 202 -11.10 -6.63 -18.03
CA SER A 202 -11.63 -6.67 -19.40
C SER A 202 -12.75 -7.68 -19.60
N ASP A 203 -12.73 -8.75 -18.81
CA ASP A 203 -13.67 -9.88 -18.95
C ASP A 203 -14.96 -9.67 -18.14
N LEU A 204 -15.04 -8.59 -17.35
CA LEU A 204 -16.27 -8.20 -16.66
C LEU A 204 -17.11 -7.26 -17.53
N PRO A 205 -18.44 -7.45 -17.62
CA PRO A 205 -19.31 -6.54 -18.35
C PRO A 205 -19.16 -5.10 -17.84
N ALA A 206 -18.77 -4.18 -18.73
CA ALA A 206 -18.45 -2.80 -18.36
C ALA A 206 -19.61 -2.09 -17.67
N ASN A 207 -20.86 -2.40 -18.04
CA ASN A 207 -22.04 -1.85 -17.37
C ASN A 207 -22.12 -2.28 -15.90
N LEU A 208 -21.89 -3.56 -15.58
CA LEU A 208 -21.92 -4.08 -14.22
C LEU A 208 -20.74 -3.54 -13.39
N SER A 209 -19.53 -3.52 -13.98
CA SER A 209 -18.36 -2.95 -13.32
C SER A 209 -18.56 -1.47 -13.00
N ASN A 210 -19.10 -0.69 -13.95
CA ASN A 210 -19.42 0.71 -13.74
C ASN A 210 -20.48 0.89 -12.65
N GLU A 211 -21.57 0.14 -12.70
CA GLU A 211 -22.63 0.22 -11.68
C GLU A 211 -22.06 -0.05 -10.28
N ALA A 212 -21.32 -1.16 -10.12
CA ALA A 212 -20.70 -1.52 -8.84
C ALA A 212 -19.64 -0.51 -8.37
N TYR A 213 -18.95 0.16 -9.31
CA TYR A 213 -18.01 1.24 -9.02
C TYR A 213 -18.73 2.50 -8.53
N TYR A 214 -19.82 2.90 -9.21
CA TYR A 214 -20.61 4.09 -8.85
C TYR A 214 -21.43 3.93 -7.57
N GLN A 215 -21.68 2.70 -7.11
CA GLN A 215 -22.23 2.41 -5.78
C GLN A 215 -21.25 2.72 -4.63
N LYS A 216 -19.95 2.89 -4.90
CA LYS A 216 -18.97 3.18 -3.85
C LYS A 216 -19.01 4.66 -3.42
N PRO A 217 -18.71 4.95 -2.13
CA PRO A 217 -18.52 6.32 -1.66
C PRO A 217 -17.55 7.11 -2.55
N LEU A 218 -17.75 8.43 -2.65
CA LEU A 218 -16.96 9.28 -3.53
C LEU A 218 -15.45 9.19 -3.23
N GLN A 219 -15.08 9.15 -1.95
CA GLN A 219 -13.68 9.01 -1.52
C GLN A 219 -13.04 7.70 -1.99
N ASP A 220 -13.80 6.61 -2.04
CA ASP A 220 -13.32 5.30 -2.48
C ASP A 220 -13.14 5.28 -4.00
N ARG A 221 -14.07 5.90 -4.72
CA ARG A 221 -13.94 6.10 -6.18
C ARG A 221 -12.68 6.89 -6.53
N TRP A 222 -12.42 7.98 -5.81
CA TRP A 222 -11.18 8.75 -6.00
C TRP A 222 -9.94 7.93 -5.69
N ALA A 223 -9.88 7.27 -4.54
CA ALA A 223 -8.74 6.45 -4.16
C ALA A 223 -8.45 5.34 -5.19
N LEU A 224 -9.50 4.64 -5.67
CA LEU A 224 -9.39 3.61 -6.70
C LEU A 224 -8.96 4.20 -8.05
N SER A 225 -9.48 5.36 -8.44
CA SER A 225 -9.08 6.05 -9.68
C SER A 225 -7.61 6.45 -9.66
N ILE A 226 -7.14 6.99 -8.54
CA ILE A 226 -5.72 7.35 -8.37
C ILE A 226 -4.85 6.09 -8.46
N ALA A 227 -5.22 5.02 -7.76
CA ALA A 227 -4.50 3.75 -7.81
C ALA A 227 -4.46 3.13 -9.22
N HIS A 228 -5.53 3.29 -10.01
CA HIS A 228 -5.62 2.72 -11.35
C HIS A 228 -4.91 3.56 -12.42
N TYR A 229 -5.24 4.85 -12.53
CA TYR A 229 -4.74 5.71 -13.63
C TYR A 229 -3.40 6.37 -13.32
N THR A 230 -3.09 6.59 -12.04
CA THR A 230 -1.86 7.27 -11.60
C THR A 230 -1.23 6.55 -10.40
N PRO A 231 -0.88 5.25 -10.50
CA PRO A 231 -0.38 4.48 -9.35
C PRO A 231 0.88 5.08 -8.72
N TRP A 232 1.67 5.84 -9.49
CA TRP A 232 2.84 6.57 -8.99
C TRP A 232 2.50 7.72 -8.02
N LEU A 233 1.24 8.15 -7.96
CA LEU A 233 0.73 9.12 -6.98
C LEU A 233 0.11 8.49 -5.74
N THR A 234 -0.08 7.17 -5.69
CA THR A 234 -0.84 6.52 -4.60
C THR A 234 -0.25 6.82 -3.22
N TYR A 235 1.07 6.77 -3.07
CA TYR A 235 1.74 7.13 -1.82
C TYR A 235 1.45 8.60 -1.43
N TRP A 236 1.67 9.52 -2.35
CA TRP A 236 1.41 10.94 -2.12
C TRP A 236 -0.05 11.18 -1.75
N TRP A 237 -1.00 10.63 -2.50
CA TRP A 237 -2.43 10.73 -2.22
C TRP A 237 -2.78 10.28 -0.79
N ASN A 238 -2.28 9.12 -0.39
CA ASN A 238 -2.55 8.55 0.94
C ASN A 238 -1.86 9.30 2.10
N THR A 239 -0.93 10.21 1.82
CA THR A 239 -0.27 11.06 2.82
C THR A 239 -0.86 12.46 2.92
N GLN A 240 -1.73 12.86 1.98
CA GLN A 240 -2.36 14.18 2.01
C GLN A 240 -3.51 14.24 3.02
N ARG A 241 -3.67 15.40 3.66
CA ARG A 241 -4.82 15.69 4.55
C ARG A 241 -5.93 16.48 3.86
N TRP A 242 -5.68 16.93 2.64
CA TRP A 242 -6.62 17.75 1.86
C TRP A 242 -7.73 16.93 1.20
N PHE A 243 -7.50 15.63 1.05
CA PHE A 243 -8.46 14.69 0.47
C PHE A 243 -8.93 13.69 1.54
N PRO A 244 -10.19 13.24 1.47
CA PRO A 244 -10.64 12.14 2.32
C PRO A 244 -9.86 10.87 1.98
N ALA A 245 -9.38 10.18 3.01
CA ALA A 245 -8.87 8.82 2.85
C ALA A 245 -9.98 7.88 2.38
N SER A 246 -9.61 6.76 1.74
CA SER A 246 -10.59 5.71 1.45
C SER A 246 -11.28 5.26 2.74
N SER A 247 -12.55 4.88 2.65
CA SER A 247 -13.37 4.43 3.78
C SER A 247 -12.70 3.29 4.55
N PHE A 248 -11.97 2.42 3.86
CA PHE A 248 -11.18 1.34 4.48
C PHE A 248 -9.99 1.88 5.30
N ILE A 249 -9.19 2.79 4.74
CA ILE A 249 -8.04 3.40 5.45
C ILE A 249 -8.52 4.27 6.62
N ALA A 250 -9.64 4.98 6.42
CA ALA A 250 -10.27 5.80 7.44
C ALA A 250 -10.97 4.96 8.54
N HIS A 251 -11.09 3.64 8.36
CA HIS A 251 -11.92 2.76 9.20
C HIS A 251 -13.34 3.30 9.38
N ASN A 252 -13.91 3.88 8.31
CA ASN A 252 -15.24 4.46 8.34
C ASN A 252 -16.30 3.36 8.46
N LEU A 253 -16.96 3.29 9.61
CA LEU A 253 -17.99 2.29 9.88
C LEU A 253 -19.31 2.58 9.15
N ASP A 254 -19.50 3.79 8.61
CA ASP A 254 -20.75 4.17 7.94
C ASP A 254 -20.95 3.50 6.59
N VAL A 255 -19.92 2.88 6.04
CA VAL A 255 -20.04 2.02 4.85
C VAL A 255 -20.58 0.63 5.16
N LEU A 256 -20.69 0.27 6.44
CA LEU A 256 -21.21 -1.03 6.88
C LEU A 256 -22.73 -1.01 7.01
N SER A 257 -23.36 -2.14 6.74
CA SER A 257 -24.77 -2.34 7.05
C SER A 257 -25.04 -2.20 8.56
N PRO A 258 -26.26 -1.85 8.99
CA PRO A 258 -26.63 -1.84 10.41
C PRO A 258 -26.35 -3.17 11.11
N GLU A 259 -26.51 -4.30 10.41
CA GLU A 259 -26.25 -5.65 10.89
C GLU A 259 -24.74 -5.86 11.12
N ASP A 260 -23.91 -5.46 10.15
CA ASP A 260 -22.45 -5.57 10.26
C ASP A 260 -21.90 -4.70 11.38
N LYS A 261 -22.44 -3.49 11.58
CA LYS A 261 -22.09 -2.60 12.69
C LYS A 261 -22.27 -3.29 14.05
N LYS A 262 -23.28 -4.16 14.21
CA LYS A 262 -23.51 -4.93 15.46
C LYS A 262 -22.47 -6.02 15.68
N LEU A 263 -21.80 -6.49 14.63
CA LEU A 263 -20.77 -7.54 14.71
C LEU A 263 -19.37 -6.97 14.99
N ILE A 264 -19.09 -5.71 14.64
CA ILE A 264 -17.77 -5.09 14.84
C ILE A 264 -17.25 -5.22 16.29
N PRO A 265 -18.04 -4.96 17.36
CA PRO A 265 -17.56 -5.16 18.73
C PRO A 265 -17.22 -6.62 19.03
N LYS A 266 -17.95 -7.58 18.45
CA LYS A 266 -17.70 -9.02 18.62
C LYS A 266 -16.47 -9.50 17.85
N LEU A 267 -16.03 -8.75 16.85
CA LEU A 267 -14.81 -9.01 16.06
C LEU A 267 -13.59 -8.27 16.62
N SER A 268 -13.77 -7.41 17.65
CA SER A 268 -12.76 -6.52 18.19
C SER A 268 -11.73 -7.20 19.12
N PHE A 269 -11.26 -8.39 18.75
CA PHE A 269 -10.12 -9.07 19.40
C PHE A 269 -8.77 -8.43 19.05
N ARG A 270 -8.76 -7.37 18.21
CA ARG A 270 -7.55 -6.64 17.76
C ARG A 270 -6.86 -5.82 18.85
N LYS A 271 -7.40 -5.71 20.07
CA LYS A 271 -6.82 -4.88 21.14
C LYS A 271 -5.54 -5.47 21.74
N GLU A 272 -5.43 -6.79 21.88
CA GLU A 272 -4.25 -7.43 22.50
C GLU A 272 -3.03 -7.40 21.58
N LEU A 273 -3.17 -7.72 20.29
CA LEU A 273 -2.04 -7.72 19.34
C LEU A 273 -1.55 -6.33 18.90
N ARG A 274 -2.40 -5.29 18.98
CA ARG A 274 -2.00 -3.90 18.65
C ARG A 274 -1.10 -3.28 19.72
N LEU A 275 -1.15 -3.77 20.96
CA LEU A 275 -0.25 -3.29 22.02
C LEU A 275 1.17 -3.83 21.83
N ASP A 276 1.31 -5.06 21.34
CA ASP A 276 2.62 -5.66 21.03
C ASP A 276 3.20 -5.16 19.69
N ASN A 277 2.37 -4.86 18.69
CA ASN A 277 2.82 -4.49 17.33
C ASN A 277 2.86 -2.99 17.01
N LYS A 278 2.58 -2.10 17.98
CA LYS A 278 2.78 -0.64 17.79
C LYS A 278 4.23 -0.26 17.45
N VAL A 279 5.17 -1.20 17.59
CA VAL A 279 6.59 -0.98 17.31
C VAL A 279 6.93 -1.16 15.81
N ASN A 280 6.14 -1.90 15.00
CA ASN A 280 6.61 -2.37 13.68
C ASN A 280 5.73 -2.08 12.46
N MET A 281 4.55 -1.47 12.59
CA MET A 281 3.74 -1.05 11.44
C MET A 281 4.10 0.39 11.07
N ASP A 282 4.91 0.59 10.02
CA ASP A 282 5.16 1.93 9.47
C ASP A 282 3.87 2.48 8.84
N PRO A 283 3.36 3.64 9.29
CA PRO A 283 2.18 4.27 8.69
C PRO A 283 2.32 4.62 7.20
N SER A 284 3.53 4.54 6.63
CA SER A 284 3.78 4.65 5.19
C SER A 284 3.39 3.42 4.37
N ILE A 285 3.16 2.25 5.00
CA ILE A 285 2.71 1.00 4.34
C ILE A 285 1.17 1.03 4.12
N ARG A 286 0.60 2.21 3.91
CA ARG A 286 -0.78 2.42 3.43
C ARG A 286 -0.83 2.41 1.91
N THR A 287 -0.16 1.44 1.28
CA THR A 287 -0.15 1.26 -0.18
C THR A 287 -0.65 -0.13 -0.53
#